data_AF-A0A817LAQ4-F1
#
_entry.id   AF-A0A817LAQ4-F1
#
_cell.length_a   1.000
_cell.length_b   1.000
_cell.length_c   1.000
_cell.angle_alpha   90.00
_cell.angle_beta   90.00
_cell.angle_gamma   90.00
#
_symmetry.space_group_name_H-M   'P 1'
#
loop_
_entity.id
_entity.type
_entity.pdbx_description
1 polymer ?
#
loop_
_entity_poly.entity_id
_entity_poly.type
_entity_poly.pdbx_seq_one_letter_code
_entity_poly.pdbx_strand_id
1 'polypeptide(L)'
;MDILIKDPEKYVETIIDIYNKYLQPLNYEPYFKAALDKACYKFINNNAVTQASHTSRKSAELLVRYCDKVLRNKYGSFYFNV
;
A
#
# COMPACT_ATOMS: atom_id res chain seq x y z
N MET A 1 -1.55 -11.50 -10.90
CA MET A 1 -2.66 -10.63 -10.46
C MET A 1 -3.35 -11.16 -9.22
N ASP A 2 -3.87 -12.40 -9.26
CA ASP A 2 -4.59 -13.01 -8.14
C ASP A 2 -3.85 -13.04 -6.80
N ILE A 3 -2.51 -13.20 -6.84
CA ILE A 3 -1.68 -13.17 -5.63
C ILE A 3 -1.80 -11.80 -4.95
N LEU A 4 -1.67 -10.69 -5.69
CA LEU A 4 -1.73 -9.33 -5.12
C LEU A 4 -3.12 -8.95 -4.61
N ILE A 5 -4.18 -9.60 -5.10
CA ILE A 5 -5.56 -9.38 -4.65
C ILE A 5 -5.80 -10.02 -3.26
N LYS A 6 -5.05 -11.08 -2.94
CA LYS A 6 -5.24 -11.89 -1.74
C LYS A 6 -4.12 -11.73 -0.71
N ASP A 7 -2.95 -11.27 -1.14
CA ASP A 7 -1.73 -11.16 -0.33
C ASP A 7 -1.44 -9.70 0.03
N PRO A 8 -1.74 -9.27 1.27
CA PRO A 8 -1.52 -7.89 1.70
C PRO A 8 -0.03 -7.52 1.81
N GLU A 9 0.86 -8.48 2.09
CA GLU A 9 2.29 -8.21 2.21
C GLU A 9 2.89 -7.91 0.84
N LYS A 10 2.67 -8.82 -0.12
CA LYS A 10 3.16 -8.63 -1.48
C LYS A 10 2.56 -7.40 -2.17
N TYR A 11 1.31 -7.06 -1.85
CA TYR A 11 0.68 -5.83 -2.33
C TYR A 11 1.40 -4.58 -1.82
N VAL A 12 1.65 -4.50 -0.50
CA VAL A 12 2.31 -3.35 0.12
C VAL A 12 3.76 -3.23 -0.32
N GLU A 13 4.50 -4.34 -0.40
CA GLU A 13 5.86 -4.38 -0.95
C GLU A 13 5.90 -3.82 -2.37
N THR A 14 4.98 -4.27 -3.24
CA THR A 14 4.91 -3.78 -4.63
C THR A 14 4.63 -2.28 -4.70
N ILE A 15 3.76 -1.74 -3.83
CA ILE A 15 3.50 -0.30 -3.77
C ILE A 15 4.75 0.46 -3.35
N ILE A 16 5.45 -0.03 -2.32
CA ILE A 16 6.68 0.59 -1.82
C ILE A 16 7.75 0.57 -2.92
N ASP A 17 7.89 -0.52 -3.66
CA ASP A 17 8.82 -0.63 -4.78
C ASP A 17 8.51 0.38 -5.89
N ILE A 18 7.24 0.54 -6.25
CA ILE A 18 6.81 1.55 -7.24
C ILE A 18 7.11 2.96 -6.73
N TYR A 19 6.83 3.23 -5.45
CA TYR A 19 7.13 4.51 -4.83
C TYR A 19 8.64 4.79 -4.90
N ASN A 20 9.49 3.88 -4.44
CA ASN A 20 10.94 4.06 -4.42
C ASN A 20 11.51 4.20 -5.84
N LYS A 21 11.01 3.43 -6.81
CA LYS A 21 11.55 3.41 -8.17
C LYS A 21 11.16 4.63 -9.00
N TYR A 22 9.92 5.12 -8.85
CA TYR A 22 9.37 6.12 -9.76
C TYR A 22 9.01 7.45 -9.10
N LEU A 23 8.72 7.44 -7.79
CA LEU A 23 8.11 8.57 -7.09
C LEU A 23 9.11 9.23 -6.12
N GLN A 24 9.89 8.46 -5.39
CA GLN A 24 10.93 8.95 -4.47
C GLN A 24 11.95 9.88 -5.16
N PRO A 25 12.43 9.63 -6.39
CA PRO A 25 13.34 10.56 -7.06
C PRO A 25 12.74 11.94 -7.29
N LEU A 26 11.42 12.02 -7.53
CA LEU A 26 10.70 13.28 -7.73
C LEU A 26 10.49 14.07 -6.43
N ASN A 27 10.65 13.42 -5.26
CA ASN A 27 10.44 14.05 -3.96
C ASN A 27 11.57 15.01 -3.57
N TYR A 28 12.73 14.92 -4.22
CA TYR A 28 13.84 15.85 -4.03
C TYR A 28 13.64 17.18 -4.76
N GLU A 29 12.65 17.25 -5.66
CA GLU A 29 12.32 18.45 -6.43
C GLU A 29 11.13 19.19 -5.76
N PRO A 30 11.33 20.38 -5.16
CA PRO A 30 10.32 21.06 -4.35
C PRO A 30 9.02 21.34 -5.10
N TYR A 31 9.13 21.57 -6.41
CA TYR A 31 8.00 21.89 -7.29
C TYR A 31 7.12 20.68 -7.63
N PHE A 32 7.60 19.46 -7.40
CA PHE A 32 6.90 18.23 -7.77
C PHE A 32 6.13 17.59 -6.64
N LYS A 33 6.28 18.07 -5.39
CA LYS A 33 5.62 17.46 -4.23
C LYS A 33 4.09 17.37 -4.38
N ALA A 34 3.43 18.43 -4.85
CA ALA A 34 1.98 18.41 -5.05
C ALA A 34 1.54 17.46 -6.19
N ALA A 35 2.33 17.38 -7.27
CA ALA A 35 2.08 16.46 -8.37
C ALA A 35 2.30 15.00 -7.94
N LEU A 36 3.33 14.76 -7.12
CA LEU A 36 3.66 13.50 -6.51
C LEU A 36 2.52 13.00 -5.60
N ASP A 37 2.07 13.86 -4.67
CA ASP A 37 0.97 13.56 -3.75
C ASP A 37 -0.30 13.19 -4.55
N LYS A 38 -0.60 13.93 -5.63
CA LYS A 38 -1.74 13.64 -6.51
C LYS A 38 -1.57 12.33 -7.29
N ALA A 39 -0.36 12.00 -7.75
CA ALA A 39 -0.07 10.76 -8.45
C ALA A 39 -0.21 9.56 -7.51
N CYS A 40 0.36 9.63 -6.30
CA CYS A 40 0.19 8.64 -5.24
C CYS A 40 -1.28 8.40 -4.93
N TYR A 41 -2.06 9.47 -4.71
CA TYR A 41 -3.49 9.38 -4.43
C TYR A 41 -4.27 8.69 -5.55
N LYS A 42 -3.96 9.02 -6.81
CA LYS A 42 -4.60 8.36 -7.96
C LYS A 42 -4.21 6.90 -8.07
N PHE A 43 -2.92 6.58 -7.95
CA PHE A 43 -2.41 5.23 -8.08
C PHE A 43 -2.95 4.29 -6.99
N ILE A 44 -2.96 4.73 -5.74
CA ILE A 44 -3.42 3.88 -4.64
C ILE A 44 -4.92 3.56 -4.75
N ASN A 45 -5.73 4.46 -5.30
CA ASN A 45 -7.17 4.28 -5.46
C ASN A 45 -7.56 3.67 -6.81
N ASN A 46 -6.66 3.67 -7.79
CA ASN A 46 -6.88 3.13 -9.11
C ASN A 46 -5.59 2.50 -9.66
N ASN A 47 -5.45 1.20 -9.43
CA ASN A 47 -4.39 0.37 -9.96
C ASN A 47 -4.96 -0.99 -10.42
N ALA A 48 -4.07 -1.84 -10.90
CA ALA A 48 -4.42 -3.16 -11.41
C ALA A 48 -5.24 -3.99 -10.39
N VAL A 49 -4.89 -3.94 -9.10
CA VAL A 49 -5.60 -4.69 -8.03
C VAL A 49 -6.99 -4.14 -7.77
N THR A 50 -7.15 -2.81 -7.68
CA THR A 50 -8.49 -2.20 -7.48
C THR A 50 -9.40 -2.40 -8.68
N GLN A 51 -8.83 -2.41 -9.90
CA GLN A 51 -9.56 -2.69 -11.13
C GLN A 51 -10.02 -4.15 -11.19
N ALA A 52 -9.12 -5.10 -10.91
CA ALA A 52 -9.42 -6.52 -10.91
C ALA A 52 -10.39 -6.94 -9.79
N SER A 53 -10.44 -6.19 -8.69
CA SER A 53 -11.43 -6.38 -7.61
C SER A 53 -12.70 -5.54 -7.77
N HIS A 54 -12.79 -4.74 -8.84
CA HIS A 54 -13.90 -3.83 -9.11
C HIS A 54 -14.22 -2.86 -7.96
N THR A 55 -13.23 -2.54 -7.11
CA THR A 55 -13.41 -1.62 -5.98
C THR A 55 -12.10 -0.93 -5.57
N SER A 56 -12.14 0.40 -5.43
CA SER A 56 -11.00 1.18 -4.91
C SER A 56 -10.72 0.88 -3.44
N ARG A 57 -11.72 0.38 -2.69
CA ARG A 57 -11.59 0.03 -1.27
C ARG A 57 -10.62 -1.14 -1.03
N LYS A 58 -10.27 -1.91 -2.08
CA LYS A 58 -9.38 -3.06 -1.94
C LYS A 58 -7.99 -2.66 -1.43
N SER A 59 -7.49 -1.49 -1.84
CA SER A 59 -6.22 -0.95 -1.33
C SER A 59 -6.27 -0.72 0.17
N ALA A 60 -7.34 -0.09 0.67
CA ALA A 60 -7.53 0.16 2.10
C ALA A 60 -7.63 -1.15 2.90
N GLU A 61 -8.38 -2.14 2.37
CA GLU A 61 -8.50 -3.46 2.98
C GLU A 61 -7.13 -4.15 3.12
N LEU A 62 -6.33 -4.18 2.05
CA LEU A 62 -5.02 -4.82 2.05
C LEU A 62 -4.03 -4.09 2.96
N LEU A 63 -4.05 -2.76 3.00
CA LEU A 63 -3.24 -1.96 3.92
C LEU A 63 -3.59 -2.25 5.38
N VAL A 64 -4.88 -2.31 5.73
CA VAL A 64 -5.33 -2.64 7.10
C VAL A 64 -4.89 -4.04 7.50
N ARG A 65 -5.04 -5.03 6.61
CA ARG A 65 -4.60 -6.42 6.86
C ARG A 65 -3.09 -6.52 7.05
N TYR A 66 -2.31 -5.78 6.26
CA TYR A 66 -0.86 -5.71 6.42
C TYR A 66 -0.48 -5.10 7.78
N CYS A 67 -1.10 -3.98 8.16
CA CYS A 67 -0.89 -3.36 9.46
C CYS A 67 -1.21 -4.32 10.62
N ASP A 68 -2.37 -4.99 10.58
CA ASP A 68 -2.75 -5.98 11.60
C ASP A 68 -1.72 -7.11 11.70
N LYS A 69 -1.28 -7.67 10.57
CA LYS A 69 -0.22 -8.71 10.53
C LYS A 69 1.09 -8.22 11.14
N VAL A 70 1.57 -7.03 10.76
CA VAL A 70 2.82 -6.46 11.28
C VAL A 70 2.73 -6.19 12.77
N LEU A 71 1.61 -5.64 13.25
CA LEU A 71 1.39 -5.35 14.66
C LEU A 71 1.30 -6.63 15.49
N ARG A 72 0.58 -7.66 15.01
CA ARG A 72 0.53 -8.98 15.66
C ARG A 72 1.91 -9.63 15.72
N ASN A 73 2.71 -9.54 14.66
CA ASN A 73 4.05 -10.11 14.67
C ASN A 73 4.97 -9.39 15.67
N LYS A 74 4.87 -8.06 15.79
CA LYS A 74 5.72 -7.26 16.68
C LYS A 74 5.29 -7.30 18.14
N TYR A 75 3.98 -7.36 18.40
CA TYR A 75 3.41 -7.17 19.73
C TYR A 75 2.52 -8.34 20.20
N GLY A 76 2.24 -9.33 19.36
CA GLY A 76 1.25 -10.39 19.61
C GLY A 76 1.58 -11.35 20.74
N SER A 77 2.81 -11.39 21.25
CA SER A 77 3.10 -12.11 22.50
C SER A 77 2.65 -11.36 23.75
N PHE A 78 2.30 -10.07 23.66
CA PHE A 78 1.97 -9.21 24.80
C PHE A 78 0.49 -8.76 24.86
N TYR A 79 -0.28 -8.82 23.77
CA TYR A 79 -1.61 -8.15 23.70
C TYR A 79 -2.84 -9.07 23.59
N PHE A 80 -2.69 -10.39 23.59
CA PHE A 80 -3.85 -11.32 23.44
C PHE A 80 -4.03 -12.32 24.61
N ASN A 81 -3.41 -12.07 25.76
CA ASN A 81 -3.63 -12.82 27.01
C ASN A 81 -4.42 -12.02 28.06
N VAL A 82 -5.30 -11.12 27.65
CA VAL A 82 -6.29 -10.48 28.53
C VAL A 82 -7.69 -10.74 27.97
#